data_AF-A0A5P2CNF8-F1
#
_entry.id   AF-A0A5P2CNF8-F1
#
_cell.length_a   1.000
_cell.length_b   1.000
_cell.length_c   1.000
_cell.angle_alpha   90.00
_cell.angle_beta   90.00
_cell.angle_gamma   90.00
#
_symmetry.space_group_name_H-M   'P 1'
#
loop_
_entity.id
_entity.type
_entity.pdbx_description
1 polymer ?
#
loop_
_entity_poly.entity_id
_entity_poly.type
_entity_poly.pdbx_seq_one_letter_code
_entity_poly.pdbx_strand_id
1 'polypeptide(L)'
;MWTSLEPTATTVEPGSTASVRLRVRNTGDTVEEYRLQVVGAAAGWARVQPDVLRLYPGAEGTAQVEFAPPRTSDAQAGPTPFGVRVQPRETPHTVDVAEGQVTVGPFTELRTELLPLVVRGRLRAKASVAVDNLGNQQLTASFSGRENGDELEVESEPGSVQVAPGRAAFADLSIKPGAVSWVGGTVKRPFTVSVLRAGVPEPVELRGTYVQPSFIPRWAMAVFSVLFALGLAFAVMWFNHKPAMSTQAKEKVGEQRELPQTDGMKKAPSPSPSASEEKEEPKEPANEAKPPESGGGGGGGGGDKKDDKPKGPKLRTIRSAEGSGWYLETKRGAKADGTYVGQNPELTDEFGKNQKWILHHYPETDTYSLEAANAPGAIMDLKVGTNIVQIFHAPPENIKSGQLPDNQKWKLESQPNGLTHIVGVGNGECVVDMQNDTSAITWKCDDRKSMGWTISDWPE
;
A
#
# COMPACT_ATOMS: atom_id res chain seq x y z
N MET A 1 -60.90 -10.74 1.78
CA MET A 1 -60.40 -10.67 0.39
C MET A 1 -59.71 -11.97 0.04
N TRP A 2 -59.52 -12.25 -1.24
CA TRP A 2 -58.79 -13.43 -1.71
C TRP A 2 -57.74 -13.01 -2.74
N THR A 3 -56.54 -13.59 -2.64
CA THR A 3 -55.42 -13.30 -3.55
C THR A 3 -54.84 -14.60 -4.10
N SER A 4 -54.35 -14.56 -5.34
CA SER A 4 -53.69 -15.72 -5.99
C SER A 4 -52.66 -15.26 -7.02
N LEU A 5 -51.58 -16.04 -7.16
CA LEU A 5 -50.52 -15.81 -8.15
C LEU A 5 -50.52 -16.92 -9.20
N GLU A 6 -50.41 -16.53 -10.46
CA GLU A 6 -50.42 -17.44 -11.61
C GLU A 6 -49.31 -17.06 -12.62
N PRO A 7 -48.26 -17.88 -12.77
CA PRO A 7 -47.87 -19.00 -11.90
C PRO A 7 -47.31 -18.53 -10.54
N THR A 8 -47.28 -19.39 -9.54
CA THR A 8 -46.64 -19.10 -8.23
C THR A 8 -45.11 -19.12 -8.30
N ALA A 9 -44.54 -19.73 -9.34
CA ALA A 9 -43.11 -19.77 -9.60
C ALA A 9 -42.79 -19.40 -11.06
N THR A 10 -41.73 -18.62 -11.26
CA THR A 10 -41.23 -18.26 -12.60
C THR A 10 -39.70 -18.22 -12.63
N THR A 11 -39.12 -18.19 -13.83
CA THR A 11 -37.66 -18.09 -14.04
C THR A 11 -37.36 -16.89 -14.92
N VAL A 12 -36.30 -16.15 -14.62
CA VAL A 12 -35.89 -14.96 -15.37
C VAL A 12 -34.37 -14.88 -15.46
N GLU A 13 -33.87 -14.62 -16.66
CA GLU A 13 -32.44 -14.38 -16.87
C GLU A 13 -32.09 -12.92 -16.58
N PRO A 14 -30.92 -12.63 -15.96
CA PRO A 14 -30.45 -11.26 -15.78
C PRO A 14 -30.42 -10.46 -17.10
N GLY A 15 -31.03 -9.27 -17.08
CA GLY A 15 -31.22 -8.40 -18.25
C GLY A 15 -32.43 -8.73 -19.13
N SER A 16 -33.19 -9.77 -18.78
CA SER A 16 -34.48 -10.09 -19.39
C SER A 16 -35.63 -9.75 -18.45
N THR A 17 -36.86 -9.92 -18.94
CA THR A 17 -38.08 -9.70 -18.15
C THR A 17 -38.91 -10.96 -18.07
N ALA A 18 -39.53 -11.21 -16.91
CA ALA A 18 -40.56 -12.24 -16.74
C ALA A 18 -41.74 -11.67 -15.97
N SER A 19 -42.93 -12.25 -16.14
CA SER A 19 -44.12 -11.72 -15.50
C SER A 19 -44.99 -12.80 -14.89
N VAL A 20 -45.61 -12.47 -13.76
CA VAL A 20 -46.60 -13.27 -13.04
C VAL A 20 -47.89 -12.48 -12.94
N ARG A 21 -49.05 -13.14 -12.95
CA ARG A 21 -50.34 -12.49 -12.76
C ARG A 21 -50.79 -12.62 -11.31
N LEU A 22 -51.08 -11.50 -10.67
CA LEU A 22 -51.80 -11.43 -9.41
C LEU A 22 -53.31 -11.29 -9.69
N ARG A 23 -54.11 -12.13 -9.04
CA ARG A 23 -55.57 -12.00 -8.97
C ARG A 23 -55.96 -11.53 -7.58
N VAL A 24 -56.85 -10.54 -7.51
CA VAL A 24 -57.40 -10.02 -6.26
C VAL A 24 -58.92 -10.00 -6.37
N ARG A 25 -59.61 -10.59 -5.39
CA ARG A 25 -61.08 -10.58 -5.32
C ARG A 25 -61.55 -9.87 -4.06
N ASN A 26 -62.47 -8.93 -4.24
CA ASN A 26 -63.16 -8.28 -3.13
C ASN A 26 -64.24 -9.23 -2.58
N THR A 27 -64.09 -9.67 -1.34
CA THR A 27 -65.05 -10.53 -0.64
C THR A 27 -65.88 -9.78 0.40
N GLY A 28 -65.73 -8.45 0.48
CA GLY A 28 -66.56 -7.57 1.30
C GLY A 28 -67.87 -7.19 0.62
N ASP A 29 -68.65 -6.39 1.32
CA ASP A 29 -69.96 -5.87 0.90
C ASP A 29 -69.89 -4.40 0.42
N THR A 30 -68.76 -3.73 0.58
CA THR A 30 -68.48 -2.38 0.06
C THR A 30 -67.44 -2.36 -1.06
N VAL A 31 -67.42 -1.28 -1.84
CA VAL A 31 -66.34 -1.02 -2.81
C VAL A 31 -65.04 -0.80 -2.04
N GLU A 32 -63.95 -1.38 -2.52
CA GLU A 32 -62.63 -1.30 -1.88
C GLU A 32 -61.55 -0.92 -2.89
N GLU A 33 -60.58 -0.14 -2.43
CA GLU A 33 -59.37 0.22 -3.19
C GLU A 33 -58.19 -0.56 -2.61
N TYR A 34 -57.63 -1.47 -3.39
CA TYR A 34 -56.46 -2.25 -3.02
C TYR A 34 -55.19 -1.62 -3.59
N ARG A 35 -54.26 -1.24 -2.73
CA ARG A 35 -52.90 -0.84 -3.11
C ARG A 35 -51.99 -2.06 -3.12
N LEU A 36 -51.26 -2.23 -4.21
CA LEU A 36 -50.41 -3.37 -4.48
C LEU A 36 -48.95 -2.94 -4.43
N GLN A 37 -48.13 -3.69 -3.71
CA GLN A 37 -46.69 -3.43 -3.65
C GLN A 37 -45.90 -4.73 -3.60
N VAL A 38 -44.87 -4.84 -4.45
CA VAL A 38 -43.93 -5.95 -4.38
C VAL A 38 -43.03 -5.77 -3.15
N VAL A 39 -42.86 -6.83 -2.37
CA VAL A 39 -42.05 -6.89 -1.16
C VAL A 39 -41.10 -8.10 -1.20
N GLY A 40 -40.05 -8.07 -0.39
CA GLY A 40 -39.01 -9.09 -0.36
C GLY A 40 -37.81 -8.75 -1.24
N ALA A 41 -36.93 -9.73 -1.46
CA ALA A 41 -35.65 -9.53 -2.14
C ALA A 41 -35.78 -9.11 -3.61
N ALA A 42 -36.90 -9.43 -4.26
CA ALA A 42 -37.17 -9.02 -5.64
C ALA A 42 -37.64 -7.56 -5.78
N ALA A 43 -38.02 -6.88 -4.70
CA ALA A 43 -38.65 -5.55 -4.76
C ALA A 43 -37.76 -4.48 -5.41
N GLY A 44 -36.43 -4.64 -5.37
CA GLY A 44 -35.49 -3.70 -6.00
C GLY A 44 -35.50 -3.75 -7.54
N TRP A 45 -36.03 -4.81 -8.13
CA TRP A 45 -36.02 -5.05 -9.58
C TRP A 45 -37.33 -5.66 -10.08
N ALA A 46 -38.40 -5.53 -9.30
CA ALA A 46 -39.75 -5.99 -9.66
C ALA A 46 -40.77 -4.88 -9.42
N ARG A 47 -41.81 -4.86 -10.25
CA ARG A 47 -42.90 -3.88 -10.16
C ARG A 47 -44.25 -4.55 -10.40
N VAL A 48 -45.30 -4.01 -9.81
CA VAL A 48 -46.68 -4.47 -10.02
C VAL A 48 -47.48 -3.40 -10.76
N GLN A 49 -48.21 -3.79 -11.80
CA GLN A 49 -48.99 -2.89 -12.65
C GLN A 49 -50.37 -3.48 -13.01
N PRO A 50 -51.48 -2.75 -12.77
CA PRO A 50 -51.54 -1.51 -12.00
C PRO A 50 -51.15 -1.74 -10.53
N ASP A 51 -50.71 -0.68 -9.85
CA ASP A 51 -50.40 -0.67 -8.42
C ASP A 51 -51.63 -0.37 -7.54
N VAL A 52 -52.76 -0.04 -8.17
CA VAL A 52 -54.05 0.19 -7.51
C VAL A 52 -55.16 -0.52 -8.26
N LEU A 53 -55.98 -1.29 -7.54
CA LEU A 53 -57.20 -1.93 -8.06
C LEU A 53 -58.42 -1.42 -7.28
N ARG A 54 -59.43 -0.92 -7.99
CA ARG A 54 -60.73 -0.54 -7.40
C ARG A 54 -61.76 -1.60 -7.75
N LEU A 55 -62.26 -2.32 -6.75
CA LEU A 55 -63.11 -3.49 -6.95
C LEU A 55 -64.44 -3.35 -6.21
N TYR A 56 -65.53 -3.57 -6.94
CA TYR A 56 -66.86 -3.73 -6.37
C TYR A 56 -66.98 -5.01 -5.53
N PRO A 57 -67.95 -5.10 -4.62
CA PRO A 57 -68.27 -6.33 -3.90
C PRO A 57 -68.38 -7.53 -4.83
N GLY A 58 -67.65 -8.60 -4.54
CA GLY A 58 -67.63 -9.84 -5.32
C GLY A 58 -66.80 -9.81 -6.61
N ALA A 59 -66.35 -8.63 -7.07
CA ALA A 59 -65.58 -8.48 -8.31
C ALA A 59 -64.12 -8.92 -8.15
N GLU A 60 -63.53 -9.34 -9.27
CA GLU A 60 -62.11 -9.73 -9.38
C GLU A 60 -61.37 -8.72 -10.27
N GLY A 61 -60.15 -8.36 -9.85
CA GLY A 61 -59.20 -7.58 -10.62
C GLY A 61 -57.90 -8.34 -10.80
N THR A 62 -57.15 -7.96 -11.85
CA THR A 62 -55.84 -8.56 -12.11
C THR A 62 -54.76 -7.48 -12.19
N ALA A 63 -53.56 -7.81 -11.71
CA ALA A 63 -52.35 -7.01 -11.86
C ALA A 63 -51.20 -7.89 -12.33
N GLN A 64 -50.31 -7.32 -13.12
CA GLN A 64 -49.11 -7.97 -13.63
C GLN A 64 -47.93 -7.61 -12.73
N VAL A 65 -47.29 -8.61 -12.13
CA VAL A 65 -45.99 -8.46 -11.48
C VAL A 65 -44.92 -8.73 -12.53
N GLU A 66 -44.11 -7.73 -12.84
CA GLU A 66 -43.01 -7.81 -13.80
C GLU A 66 -41.68 -7.79 -13.06
N PHE A 67 -40.82 -8.75 -13.38
CA PHE A 67 -39.47 -8.93 -12.85
C PHE A 67 -38.47 -8.55 -13.93
N ALA A 68 -37.51 -7.69 -13.59
CA ALA A 68 -36.45 -7.23 -14.49
C ALA A 68 -35.09 -7.20 -13.75
N PRO A 69 -34.53 -8.37 -13.37
CA PRO A 69 -33.25 -8.42 -12.64
C PRO A 69 -32.12 -7.80 -13.47
N PRO A 70 -31.34 -6.86 -12.93
CA PRO A 70 -30.21 -6.26 -13.63
C PRO A 70 -29.07 -7.25 -13.85
N ARG A 71 -28.22 -7.01 -14.86
CA ARG A 71 -26.96 -7.74 -15.10
C ARG A 71 -25.86 -7.26 -14.14
N THR A 72 -26.11 -7.45 -12.85
CA THR A 72 -25.22 -7.02 -11.75
C THR A 72 -25.29 -8.03 -10.61
N SER A 73 -24.37 -7.93 -9.66
CA SER A 73 -24.33 -8.79 -8.47
C SER A 73 -25.54 -8.65 -7.53
N ASP A 74 -26.35 -7.59 -7.68
CA ASP A 74 -27.47 -7.28 -6.79
C ASP A 74 -28.63 -8.30 -6.92
N ALA A 75 -28.79 -8.89 -8.11
CA ALA A 75 -29.80 -9.92 -8.37
C ALA A 75 -29.18 -11.31 -8.29
N GLN A 76 -28.95 -11.82 -7.07
CA GLN A 76 -28.30 -13.11 -6.83
C GLN A 76 -28.96 -14.26 -7.61
N ALA A 77 -28.13 -15.13 -8.19
CA ALA A 77 -28.61 -16.30 -8.91
C ALA A 77 -29.30 -17.30 -7.97
N GLY A 78 -30.35 -17.94 -8.47
CA GLY A 78 -31.12 -18.96 -7.77
C GLY A 78 -32.50 -18.50 -7.32
N PRO A 79 -33.16 -19.30 -6.46
CA PRO A 79 -34.54 -19.05 -6.07
C PRO A 79 -34.65 -17.84 -5.13
N THR A 80 -35.35 -16.81 -5.56
CA THR A 80 -35.62 -15.58 -4.80
C THR A 80 -37.10 -15.53 -4.43
N PRO A 81 -37.46 -15.57 -3.13
CA PRO A 81 -38.85 -15.39 -2.72
C PRO A 81 -39.30 -13.94 -2.93
N PHE A 82 -40.55 -13.76 -3.34
CA PHE A 82 -41.20 -12.46 -3.44
C PHE A 82 -42.60 -12.52 -2.82
N GLY A 83 -43.07 -11.38 -2.33
CA GLY A 83 -44.46 -11.20 -1.92
C GLY A 83 -45.09 -10.03 -2.65
N VAL A 84 -46.40 -10.06 -2.85
CA VAL A 84 -47.17 -8.88 -3.24
C VAL A 84 -48.11 -8.53 -2.12
N ARG A 85 -47.80 -7.43 -1.43
CA ARG A 85 -48.63 -6.87 -0.36
C ARG A 85 -49.86 -6.24 -0.99
N VAL A 86 -51.03 -6.72 -0.60
CA VAL A 86 -52.33 -6.21 -1.00
C VAL A 86 -52.92 -5.48 0.21
N GLN A 87 -52.93 -4.16 0.16
CA GLN A 87 -53.40 -3.31 1.25
C GLN A 87 -54.74 -2.67 0.89
N PRO A 88 -55.84 -3.05 1.56
CA PRO A 88 -57.13 -2.37 1.43
C PRO A 88 -57.05 -0.95 2.03
N ARG A 89 -57.83 -0.02 1.48
CA ARG A 89 -57.85 1.38 1.93
C ARG A 89 -58.93 1.64 2.98
N GLU A 90 -60.13 1.11 2.78
CA GLU A 90 -61.25 1.27 3.71
C GLU A 90 -61.07 0.39 4.96
N THR A 91 -60.40 -0.77 4.81
CA THR A 91 -60.06 -1.68 5.91
C THR A 91 -58.55 -1.90 6.07
N PRO A 92 -57.75 -0.93 6.54
CA PRO A 92 -56.30 -1.05 6.59
C PRO A 92 -55.74 -2.18 7.46
N HIS A 93 -56.55 -2.77 8.35
CA HIS A 93 -56.14 -3.86 9.24
C HIS A 93 -56.22 -5.25 8.59
N THR A 94 -56.76 -5.39 7.38
CA THR A 94 -56.94 -6.67 6.67
C THR A 94 -55.94 -6.81 5.51
N VAL A 95 -54.66 -6.54 5.77
CA VAL A 95 -53.58 -6.72 4.79
C VAL A 95 -53.32 -8.20 4.53
N ASP A 96 -53.06 -8.56 3.27
CA ASP A 96 -52.62 -9.90 2.85
C ASP A 96 -51.35 -9.79 2.00
N VAL A 97 -50.60 -10.89 1.92
CA VAL A 97 -49.39 -10.99 1.12
C VAL A 97 -49.48 -12.24 0.27
N ALA A 98 -49.61 -12.07 -1.04
CA ALA A 98 -49.54 -13.17 -1.99
C ALA A 98 -48.08 -13.54 -2.22
N GLU A 99 -47.67 -14.75 -1.85
CA GLU A 99 -46.27 -15.20 -1.90
C GLU A 99 -45.98 -16.04 -3.14
N GLY A 100 -44.81 -15.83 -3.74
CA GLY A 100 -44.32 -16.59 -4.87
C GLY A 100 -42.80 -16.67 -4.92
N GLN A 101 -42.28 -17.35 -5.94
CA GLN A 101 -40.85 -17.55 -6.13
C GLN A 101 -40.41 -17.18 -7.54
N VAL A 102 -39.32 -16.43 -7.65
CA VAL A 102 -38.70 -16.13 -8.94
C VAL A 102 -37.28 -16.68 -8.92
N THR A 103 -36.95 -17.56 -9.86
CA THR A 103 -35.61 -18.13 -10.01
C THR A 103 -34.82 -17.24 -10.96
N VAL A 104 -33.77 -16.59 -10.44
CA VAL A 104 -32.88 -15.75 -11.24
C VAL A 104 -31.79 -16.62 -11.86
N GLY A 105 -31.60 -16.51 -13.17
CA GLY A 105 -30.54 -17.23 -13.89
C GLY A 105 -29.13 -16.77 -13.50
N PRO A 106 -28.11 -17.61 -13.73
CA PRO A 106 -26.73 -17.26 -13.44
C PRO A 106 -26.19 -16.25 -14.45
N PHE A 107 -25.60 -15.18 -13.94
CA PHE A 107 -24.85 -14.18 -14.68
C PHE A 107 -23.43 -14.13 -14.14
N THR A 108 -22.45 -14.35 -15.03
CA THR A 108 -21.04 -14.30 -14.67
C THR A 108 -20.34 -13.22 -15.47
N GLU A 109 -19.68 -12.31 -14.75
CA GLU A 109 -18.73 -11.37 -15.31
C GLU A 109 -17.58 -11.26 -14.30
N LEU A 110 -16.36 -11.45 -14.78
CA LEU A 110 -15.16 -11.51 -13.94
C LEU A 110 -14.12 -10.57 -14.53
N ARG A 111 -13.56 -9.73 -13.67
CA ARG A 111 -12.48 -8.82 -14.03
C ARG A 111 -11.25 -9.19 -13.21
N THR A 112 -10.12 -9.28 -13.89
CA THR A 112 -8.85 -9.63 -13.27
C THR A 112 -7.82 -8.57 -13.55
N GLU A 113 -6.98 -8.29 -12.56
CA GLU A 113 -5.93 -7.28 -12.67
C GLU A 113 -4.66 -7.73 -11.96
N LEU A 114 -3.52 -7.43 -12.57
CA LEU A 114 -2.20 -7.71 -12.00
C LEU A 114 -1.61 -6.40 -11.46
N LEU A 115 -1.29 -6.37 -10.17
CA LEU A 115 -0.82 -5.17 -9.49
C LEU A 115 0.47 -5.47 -8.68
N PRO A 116 1.59 -4.76 -8.94
CA PRO A 116 1.85 -3.90 -10.09
C PRO A 116 2.21 -4.72 -11.35
N LEU A 117 2.01 -4.14 -12.55
CA LEU A 117 2.39 -4.77 -13.83
C LEU A 117 3.91 -4.90 -14.01
N VAL A 118 4.68 -4.03 -13.37
CA VAL A 118 6.15 -4.04 -13.41
C VAL A 118 6.66 -4.19 -11.99
N VAL A 119 7.36 -5.30 -11.74
CA VAL A 119 7.97 -5.60 -10.44
C VAL A 119 9.48 -5.54 -10.56
N ARG A 120 10.17 -5.12 -9.50
CA ARG A 120 11.64 -5.03 -9.47
C ARG A 120 12.19 -5.84 -8.32
N GLY A 121 13.20 -6.67 -8.59
CA GLY A 121 13.79 -7.53 -7.57
C GLY A 121 15.06 -8.23 -8.05
N ARG A 122 16.03 -8.46 -7.16
CA ARG A 122 17.25 -9.20 -7.49
C ARG A 122 17.01 -10.72 -7.51
N LEU A 123 16.40 -11.22 -6.44
CA LEU A 123 16.15 -12.66 -6.19
C LEU A 123 14.67 -12.99 -6.03
N ARG A 124 13.84 -12.00 -5.72
CA ARG A 124 12.41 -12.15 -5.52
C ARG A 124 11.74 -10.81 -5.77
N ALA A 125 10.53 -10.83 -6.29
CA ALA A 125 9.62 -9.70 -6.24
C ALA A 125 8.21 -10.15 -5.88
N LYS A 126 7.41 -9.21 -5.41
CA LYS A 126 6.01 -9.42 -5.05
C LYS A 126 5.11 -8.70 -6.05
N ALA A 127 4.04 -9.36 -6.42
CA ALA A 127 2.87 -8.77 -7.07
C ALA A 127 1.63 -9.35 -6.41
N SER A 128 0.45 -8.89 -6.80
CA SER A 128 -0.82 -9.47 -6.40
C SER A 128 -1.74 -9.52 -7.61
N VAL A 129 -2.61 -10.53 -7.65
CA VAL A 129 -3.71 -10.61 -8.62
C VAL A 129 -4.99 -10.25 -7.89
N ALA A 130 -5.71 -9.26 -8.42
CA ALA A 130 -7.06 -8.94 -8.01
C ALA A 130 -8.06 -9.69 -8.91
N VAL A 131 -9.08 -10.27 -8.30
CA VAL A 131 -10.19 -10.94 -8.98
C VAL A 131 -11.50 -10.33 -8.49
N ASP A 132 -12.16 -9.57 -9.35
CA ASP A 132 -13.46 -8.97 -9.08
C ASP A 132 -14.57 -9.83 -9.69
N ASN A 133 -15.51 -10.27 -8.86
CA ASN A 133 -16.70 -10.97 -9.30
C ASN A 133 -17.85 -9.96 -9.49
N LEU A 134 -18.06 -9.53 -10.74
CA LEU A 134 -19.17 -8.66 -11.15
C LEU A 134 -20.45 -9.45 -11.46
N GLY A 135 -20.36 -10.78 -11.42
CA GLY A 135 -21.49 -11.69 -11.57
C GLY A 135 -22.38 -11.77 -10.33
N ASN A 136 -23.49 -12.49 -10.46
CA ASN A 136 -24.49 -12.69 -9.42
C ASN A 136 -24.39 -14.06 -8.72
N GLN A 137 -23.36 -14.85 -9.02
CA GLN A 137 -23.09 -16.15 -8.42
C GLN A 137 -21.66 -16.22 -7.88
N GLN A 138 -21.47 -16.94 -6.78
CA GLN A 138 -20.14 -17.23 -6.24
C GLN A 138 -19.32 -18.02 -7.27
N LEU A 139 -18.05 -17.61 -7.46
CA LEU A 139 -17.11 -18.28 -8.35
C LEU A 139 -15.82 -18.65 -7.62
N THR A 140 -15.11 -19.63 -8.17
CA THR A 140 -13.76 -20.00 -7.72
C THR A 140 -12.77 -19.68 -8.83
N ALA A 141 -11.71 -18.94 -8.50
CA ALA A 141 -10.61 -18.62 -9.39
C ALA A 141 -9.33 -19.26 -8.86
N SER A 142 -8.60 -19.99 -9.71
CA SER A 142 -7.26 -20.52 -9.41
C SER A 142 -6.20 -19.80 -10.22
N PHE A 143 -4.99 -19.77 -9.69
CA PHE A 143 -3.87 -19.04 -10.29
C PHE A 143 -2.77 -20.04 -10.69
N SER A 144 -2.18 -19.83 -11.86
CA SER A 144 -1.06 -20.62 -12.38
C SER A 144 -0.01 -19.69 -12.98
N GLY A 145 1.26 -20.01 -12.74
CA GLY A 145 2.41 -19.33 -13.33
C GLY A 145 3.31 -20.27 -14.14
N ARG A 146 2.79 -21.42 -14.58
CA ARG A 146 3.58 -22.47 -15.26
C ARG A 146 4.03 -22.08 -16.67
N GLU A 147 3.36 -21.10 -17.26
CA GLU A 147 3.59 -20.57 -18.60
C GLU A 147 4.98 -19.91 -18.74
N ASN A 148 5.65 -19.62 -17.62
CA ASN A 148 6.95 -18.96 -17.57
C ASN A 148 8.15 -19.92 -17.71
N GLY A 149 7.93 -21.23 -17.64
CA GLY A 149 8.99 -22.24 -17.70
C GLY A 149 10.09 -22.04 -16.66
N ASP A 150 11.34 -22.30 -17.05
CA ASP A 150 12.50 -22.18 -16.16
C ASP A 150 13.03 -20.73 -16.03
N GLU A 151 12.46 -19.76 -16.74
CA GLU A 151 12.93 -18.38 -16.68
C GLU A 151 12.51 -17.67 -15.40
N LEU A 152 11.27 -17.90 -14.96
CA LEU A 152 10.67 -17.32 -13.77
C LEU A 152 9.75 -18.33 -13.09
N GLU A 153 9.95 -18.55 -11.79
CA GLU A 153 9.02 -19.26 -10.93
C GLU A 153 8.01 -18.25 -10.38
N VAL A 154 6.73 -18.42 -10.71
CA VAL A 154 5.64 -17.58 -10.23
C VAL A 154 4.69 -18.44 -9.41
N GLU A 155 4.69 -18.22 -8.10
CA GLU A 155 3.89 -18.94 -7.12
C GLU A 155 2.83 -18.01 -6.53
N SER A 156 1.62 -18.53 -6.29
CA SER A 156 0.50 -17.77 -5.75
C SER A 156 0.08 -18.28 -4.38
N GLU A 157 -0.22 -17.36 -3.46
CA GLU A 157 -0.68 -17.66 -2.12
C GLU A 157 -1.89 -16.76 -1.77
N PRO A 158 -3.10 -17.32 -1.58
CA PRO A 158 -3.47 -18.72 -1.81
C PRO A 158 -3.50 -19.10 -3.31
N GLY A 159 -3.34 -20.38 -3.62
CA GLY A 159 -3.38 -20.88 -5.01
C GLY A 159 -4.76 -20.83 -5.69
N SER A 160 -5.82 -20.62 -4.90
CA SER A 160 -7.17 -20.34 -5.39
C SER A 160 -7.97 -19.54 -4.37
N VAL A 161 -8.95 -18.79 -4.86
CA VAL A 161 -9.85 -17.96 -4.07
C VAL A 161 -11.30 -18.19 -4.46
N GLN A 162 -12.19 -18.14 -3.47
CA GLN A 162 -13.64 -18.10 -3.70
C GLN A 162 -14.11 -16.66 -3.57
N VAL A 163 -14.84 -16.18 -4.59
CA VAL A 163 -15.26 -14.79 -4.68
C VAL A 163 -16.78 -14.74 -4.72
N ALA A 164 -17.39 -14.17 -3.68
CA ALA A 164 -18.83 -13.95 -3.62
C ALA A 164 -19.29 -12.91 -4.66
N PRO A 165 -20.58 -12.88 -5.03
CA PRO A 165 -21.12 -11.85 -5.93
C PRO A 165 -20.80 -10.43 -5.45
N GLY A 166 -20.34 -9.57 -6.35
CA GLY A 166 -20.03 -8.17 -6.06
C GLY A 166 -18.82 -7.96 -5.14
N ARG A 167 -17.99 -8.99 -4.94
CA ARG A 167 -16.79 -8.92 -4.10
C ARG A 167 -15.52 -9.08 -4.92
N ALA A 168 -14.43 -8.63 -4.32
CA ALA A 168 -13.07 -8.81 -4.81
C ALA A 168 -12.31 -9.79 -3.91
N ALA A 169 -11.41 -10.57 -4.49
CA ALA A 169 -10.42 -11.36 -3.77
C ALA A 169 -9.04 -11.12 -4.35
N PHE A 170 -8.03 -11.33 -3.52
CA PHE A 170 -6.63 -11.11 -3.87
C PHE A 170 -5.83 -12.38 -3.61
N ALA A 171 -4.84 -12.63 -4.46
CA ALA A 171 -3.79 -13.61 -4.22
C ALA A 171 -2.42 -12.95 -4.41
N ASP A 172 -1.55 -13.15 -3.43
CA ASP A 172 -0.19 -12.63 -3.50
C ASP A 172 0.66 -13.55 -4.39
N LEU A 173 1.48 -12.92 -5.22
CA LEU A 173 2.39 -13.57 -6.13
C LEU A 173 3.82 -13.42 -5.64
N SER A 174 4.52 -14.54 -5.55
CA SER A 174 5.96 -14.61 -5.32
C SER A 174 6.65 -14.95 -6.62
N ILE A 175 7.37 -13.99 -7.20
CA ILE A 175 8.09 -14.15 -8.45
C ILE A 175 9.59 -14.29 -8.15
N LYS A 176 10.19 -15.42 -8.54
CA LYS A 176 11.62 -15.69 -8.40
C LYS A 176 12.23 -15.95 -9.78
N PRO A 177 13.41 -15.38 -10.10
CA PRO A 177 14.08 -15.70 -11.35
C PRO A 177 14.76 -17.06 -11.29
N GLY A 178 14.65 -17.86 -12.35
CA GLY A 178 15.31 -19.17 -12.41
C GLY A 178 16.84 -19.08 -12.46
N ALA A 179 17.40 -17.94 -12.88
CA ALA A 179 18.83 -17.66 -12.85
C ALA A 179 19.15 -16.29 -12.24
N VAL A 180 20.21 -16.24 -11.42
CA VAL A 180 20.71 -15.00 -10.81
C VAL A 180 21.52 -14.20 -11.83
N SER A 181 21.18 -12.93 -12.02
CA SER A 181 21.98 -12.00 -12.82
C SER A 181 23.14 -11.43 -11.98
N TRP A 182 24.33 -12.00 -12.12
CA TRP A 182 25.51 -11.60 -11.33
C TRP A 182 26.17 -10.31 -11.81
N VAL A 183 26.40 -10.19 -13.12
CA VAL A 183 27.18 -9.09 -13.71
C VAL A 183 26.35 -8.44 -14.81
N GLY A 184 26.24 -7.12 -14.78
CA GLY A 184 25.57 -6.38 -15.84
C GLY A 184 24.70 -5.23 -15.37
N GLY A 185 23.71 -4.90 -16.22
CA GLY A 185 22.74 -3.84 -15.98
C GLY A 185 21.42 -4.38 -15.43
N THR A 186 20.31 -3.86 -15.93
CA THR A 186 18.98 -4.36 -15.58
C THR A 186 18.44 -5.26 -16.68
N VAL A 187 18.05 -6.49 -16.34
CA VAL A 187 17.42 -7.45 -17.25
C VAL A 187 15.90 -7.41 -17.05
N LYS A 188 15.13 -7.27 -18.14
CA LYS A 188 13.67 -7.33 -18.10
C LYS A 188 13.22 -8.72 -18.55
N ARG A 189 12.37 -9.37 -17.75
CA ARG A 189 11.80 -10.70 -18.03
C ARG A 189 10.28 -10.60 -17.98
N PRO A 190 9.57 -10.76 -19.11
CA PRO A 190 8.11 -10.82 -19.06
C PRO A 190 7.67 -12.06 -18.27
N PHE A 191 6.54 -11.96 -17.59
CA PHE A 191 5.89 -13.12 -16.98
C PHE A 191 4.40 -13.10 -17.22
N THR A 192 3.80 -14.30 -17.21
CA THR A 192 2.37 -14.51 -17.36
C THR A 192 1.83 -15.21 -16.13
N VAL A 193 0.64 -14.78 -15.70
CA VAL A 193 -0.15 -15.46 -14.67
C VAL A 193 -1.52 -15.78 -15.26
N SER A 194 -1.84 -17.06 -15.31
CA SER A 194 -3.13 -17.56 -15.78
C SER A 194 -4.13 -17.60 -14.63
N VAL A 195 -5.25 -16.91 -14.79
CA VAL A 195 -6.40 -16.99 -13.87
C VAL A 195 -7.43 -17.92 -14.50
N LEU A 196 -7.66 -19.07 -13.88
CA LEU A 196 -8.62 -20.07 -14.34
C LEU A 196 -9.88 -20.03 -13.49
N ARG A 197 -11.03 -19.81 -14.13
CA ARG A 197 -12.33 -19.89 -13.47
C ARG A 197 -12.82 -21.34 -13.48
N ALA A 198 -13.30 -21.83 -12.34
CA ALA A 198 -13.94 -23.14 -12.27
C ALA A 198 -15.10 -23.24 -13.27
N GLY A 199 -15.11 -24.30 -14.09
CA GLY A 199 -16.12 -24.55 -15.12
C GLY A 199 -15.84 -23.89 -16.48
N VAL A 200 -14.76 -23.13 -16.64
CA VAL A 200 -14.31 -22.60 -17.95
C VAL A 200 -12.91 -23.10 -18.27
N PRO A 201 -12.69 -23.70 -19.44
CA PRO A 201 -11.38 -24.22 -19.81
C PRO A 201 -10.39 -23.12 -20.24
N GLU A 202 -10.89 -21.96 -20.69
CA GLU A 202 -10.06 -20.86 -21.16
C GLU A 202 -9.57 -20.00 -19.99
N PRO A 203 -8.24 -19.94 -19.74
CA PRO A 203 -7.68 -19.07 -18.71
C PRO A 203 -7.62 -17.61 -19.19
N VAL A 204 -7.72 -16.68 -18.25
CA VAL A 204 -7.42 -15.27 -18.49
C VAL A 204 -5.94 -15.04 -18.18
N GLU A 205 -5.15 -14.72 -19.20
CA GLU A 205 -3.72 -14.45 -19.06
C GLU A 205 -3.46 -12.99 -18.65
N LEU A 206 -2.83 -12.81 -17.49
CA LEU A 206 -2.31 -11.51 -17.04
C LEU A 206 -0.81 -11.44 -17.29
N ARG A 207 -0.34 -10.36 -17.93
CA ARG A 207 1.08 -10.20 -18.29
C ARG A 207 1.73 -9.08 -17.51
N GLY A 208 2.88 -9.38 -16.92
CA GLY A 208 3.72 -8.43 -16.21
C GLY A 208 5.17 -8.47 -16.67
N THR A 209 6.00 -7.60 -16.10
CA THR A 209 7.45 -7.56 -16.35
C THR A 209 8.23 -7.56 -15.05
N TYR A 210 9.10 -8.54 -14.89
CA TYR A 210 10.08 -8.63 -13.81
C TYR A 210 11.39 -7.95 -14.21
N VAL A 211 11.76 -6.93 -13.46
CA VAL A 211 12.95 -6.10 -13.68
C VAL A 211 14.04 -6.55 -12.69
N GLN A 212 15.03 -7.27 -13.20
CA GLN A 212 16.12 -7.85 -12.42
C GLN A 212 17.40 -6.98 -12.52
N PRO A 213 17.73 -6.17 -11.50
CA PRO A 213 19.05 -5.54 -11.46
C PRO A 213 20.13 -6.58 -11.15
N SER A 214 21.27 -6.50 -11.84
CA SER A 214 22.43 -7.34 -11.51
C SER A 214 23.06 -6.97 -10.16
N PHE A 215 23.74 -7.94 -9.53
CA PHE A 215 24.42 -7.72 -8.24
C PHE A 215 25.67 -6.84 -8.35
N ILE A 216 26.49 -7.05 -9.37
CA ILE A 216 27.77 -6.38 -9.55
C ILE A 216 27.71 -5.47 -10.79
N PRO A 217 27.81 -4.15 -10.64
CA PRO A 217 27.97 -3.23 -11.76
C PRO A 217 29.23 -3.56 -12.57
N ARG A 218 29.21 -3.36 -13.89
CA ARG A 218 30.37 -3.70 -14.75
C ARG A 218 31.66 -2.98 -14.34
N TRP A 219 31.58 -1.77 -13.78
CA TRP A 219 32.76 -1.03 -13.31
C TRP A 219 33.41 -1.66 -12.07
N ALA A 220 32.62 -2.27 -11.19
CA ALA A 220 33.15 -2.91 -9.98
C ALA A 220 34.00 -4.13 -10.33
N MET A 221 33.66 -4.86 -11.41
CA MET A 221 34.51 -5.93 -11.95
C MET A 221 35.85 -5.38 -12.47
N ALA A 222 35.85 -4.20 -13.09
CA ALA A 222 37.09 -3.57 -13.56
C ALA A 222 37.96 -3.08 -12.39
N VAL A 223 37.36 -2.53 -11.33
CA VAL A 223 38.11 -2.15 -10.12
C VAL A 223 38.66 -3.39 -9.42
N PHE A 224 37.86 -4.46 -9.29
CA PHE A 224 38.30 -5.71 -8.67
C PHE A 224 39.44 -6.36 -9.45
N SER A 225 39.42 -6.33 -10.79
CA SER A 225 40.52 -6.86 -11.60
C SER A 225 41.81 -6.05 -11.42
N VAL A 226 41.73 -4.71 -11.34
CA VAL A 226 42.89 -3.85 -11.05
C VAL A 226 43.44 -4.10 -9.65
N LEU A 227 42.59 -4.16 -8.63
CA LEU A 227 43.00 -4.47 -7.26
C LEU A 227 43.64 -5.86 -7.15
N PHE A 228 43.08 -6.84 -7.86
CA PHE A 228 43.65 -8.19 -7.92
C PHE A 228 45.04 -8.19 -8.56
N ALA A 229 45.23 -7.46 -9.67
CA ALA A 229 46.54 -7.31 -10.31
C ALA A 229 47.55 -6.58 -9.41
N LEU A 230 47.15 -5.52 -8.71
CA LEU A 230 47.99 -4.81 -7.74
C LEU A 230 48.36 -5.70 -6.55
N GLY A 231 47.41 -6.50 -6.05
CA GLY A 231 47.66 -7.47 -4.98
C GLY A 231 48.67 -8.54 -5.39
N LEU A 232 48.58 -9.06 -6.62
CA LEU A 232 49.57 -9.98 -7.18
C LEU A 232 50.95 -9.32 -7.31
N ALA A 233 51.01 -8.07 -7.80
CA ALA A 233 52.27 -7.33 -7.91
C ALA A 233 52.90 -7.07 -6.54
N PHE A 234 52.10 -6.68 -5.54
CA PHE A 234 52.54 -6.50 -4.16
C PHE A 234 53.07 -7.80 -3.57
N ALA A 235 52.38 -8.93 -3.76
CA ALA A 235 52.84 -10.23 -3.28
C ALA A 235 54.20 -10.61 -3.90
N VAL A 236 54.37 -10.44 -5.21
CA VAL A 236 55.65 -10.69 -5.89
C VAL A 236 56.75 -9.79 -5.33
N MET A 237 56.48 -8.49 -5.15
CA MET A 237 57.45 -7.55 -4.59
C MET A 237 57.84 -7.91 -3.15
N TRP A 238 56.86 -8.27 -2.32
CA TRP A 238 57.08 -8.65 -0.92
C TRP A 238 57.95 -9.90 -0.79
N PHE A 239 57.66 -10.96 -1.57
CA PHE A 239 58.44 -12.20 -1.51
C PHE A 239 59.83 -12.10 -2.15
N ASN A 240 60.06 -11.16 -3.07
CA ASN A 240 61.39 -10.92 -3.65
C ASN A 240 62.26 -9.91 -2.87
N HIS A 241 61.70 -9.23 -1.85
CA HIS A 241 62.46 -8.24 -1.10
C HIS A 241 63.36 -8.93 -0.05
N LYS A 242 64.65 -9.09 -0.35
CA LYS A 242 65.66 -9.53 0.62
C LYS A 242 66.19 -8.31 1.41
N PRO A 243 65.94 -8.19 2.73
CA PRO A 243 66.45 -7.07 3.51
C PRO A 243 67.97 -7.20 3.66
N ALA A 244 68.72 -6.24 3.10
CA ALA A 244 70.15 -6.12 3.37
C ALA A 244 70.34 -5.44 4.73
N MET A 245 70.41 -6.24 5.80
CA MET A 245 70.79 -5.75 7.13
C MET A 245 72.32 -5.51 7.13
N SER A 246 72.78 -4.27 6.98
CA SER A 246 74.18 -3.93 7.25
C SER A 246 74.37 -3.71 8.76
N THR A 247 75.07 -4.64 9.41
CA THR A 247 75.41 -4.51 10.83
C THR A 247 76.52 -3.46 11.01
N GLN A 248 76.22 -2.39 11.74
CA GLN A 248 77.21 -1.42 12.22
C GLN A 248 77.76 -1.91 13.57
N ALA A 249 78.48 -3.03 13.58
CA ALA A 249 79.17 -3.50 14.78
C ALA A 249 80.55 -2.84 14.87
N LYS A 250 80.72 -1.88 15.79
CA LYS A 250 82.00 -1.26 16.13
C LYS A 250 82.65 -2.05 17.27
N GLU A 251 83.79 -2.66 16.98
CA GLU A 251 84.60 -3.43 17.91
C GLU A 251 85.07 -2.52 19.07
N LYS A 252 84.82 -2.94 20.31
CA LYS A 252 85.20 -2.21 21.52
C LYS A 252 86.45 -2.87 22.13
N VAL A 253 87.46 -2.03 22.37
CA VAL A 253 88.81 -2.27 22.89
C VAL A 253 88.85 -3.22 24.09
N GLY A 254 89.75 -4.21 24.05
CA GLY A 254 90.17 -4.99 25.21
C GLY A 254 91.32 -4.28 25.94
N GLU A 255 91.05 -3.83 27.17
CA GLU A 255 92.09 -3.45 28.14
C GLU A 255 92.28 -4.64 29.10
N GLN A 256 93.45 -5.26 29.02
CA GLN A 256 93.86 -6.37 29.88
C GLN A 256 94.00 -5.90 31.32
N ARG A 257 93.40 -6.63 32.26
CA ARG A 257 93.67 -6.50 33.70
C ARG A 257 94.07 -7.86 34.26
N GLU A 258 95.25 -7.91 34.87
CA GLU A 258 95.85 -9.06 35.55
C GLU A 258 94.98 -9.59 36.70
N LEU A 259 95.00 -10.92 36.85
CA LEU A 259 94.37 -11.69 37.92
C LEU A 259 95.34 -11.90 39.09
N PRO A 260 94.88 -11.80 40.36
CA PRO A 260 95.46 -12.55 41.45
C PRO A 260 94.67 -13.83 41.74
N GLN A 261 95.42 -14.90 41.94
CA GLN A 261 94.99 -16.24 42.33
C GLN A 261 94.52 -16.27 43.79
N THR A 262 93.52 -17.12 44.10
CA THR A 262 93.60 -18.07 45.23
C THR A 262 92.43 -19.07 45.18
N ASP A 263 92.83 -20.34 45.25
CA ASP A 263 92.25 -21.44 46.02
C ASP A 263 90.77 -21.83 45.85
N GLY A 264 90.60 -22.87 45.02
CA GLY A 264 90.00 -24.14 45.44
C GLY A 264 88.56 -24.14 45.92
N MET A 265 87.63 -24.65 45.10
CA MET A 265 86.90 -25.86 45.46
C MET A 265 86.17 -26.48 44.27
N LYS A 266 86.07 -27.81 44.33
CA LYS A 266 85.52 -28.72 43.34
C LYS A 266 83.99 -28.67 43.25
N LYS A 267 83.55 -29.12 42.06
CA LYS A 267 82.40 -30.00 41.74
C LYS A 267 81.02 -29.36 41.54
N ALA A 268 80.60 -29.38 40.28
CA ALA A 268 79.21 -29.51 39.80
C ALA A 268 78.68 -30.94 40.09
N PRO A 269 77.35 -31.22 40.12
CA PRO A 269 76.48 -31.09 38.95
C PRO A 269 74.99 -30.69 39.18
N SER A 270 74.34 -30.31 38.06
CA SER A 270 72.95 -30.50 37.55
C SER A 270 71.86 -31.23 38.38
N PRO A 271 70.55 -31.23 38.01
CA PRO A 271 69.82 -30.55 36.89
C PRO A 271 68.40 -29.98 37.23
N SER A 272 67.75 -29.37 36.23
CA SER A 272 66.30 -29.17 35.90
C SER A 272 65.19 -29.73 36.83
N PRO A 273 63.95 -29.17 36.89
CA PRO A 273 63.07 -29.00 35.70
C PRO A 273 62.01 -27.84 35.75
N SER A 274 61.21 -27.74 34.66
CA SER A 274 59.76 -27.41 34.53
C SER A 274 59.10 -26.35 35.42
N ALA A 275 57.99 -25.69 35.08
CA ALA A 275 57.12 -25.41 33.93
C ALA A 275 55.95 -24.59 34.54
N SER A 276 55.22 -23.83 33.70
CA SER A 276 53.89 -23.26 33.98
C SER A 276 53.86 -22.05 34.95
N GLU A 277 52.95 -21.08 34.91
CA GLU A 277 51.63 -20.92 34.28
C GLU A 277 51.16 -19.44 34.40
N GLU A 278 50.11 -19.09 33.65
CA GLU A 278 48.98 -18.21 34.05
C GLU A 278 49.24 -16.69 34.37
N LYS A 279 48.82 -15.71 33.53
CA LYS A 279 47.50 -15.02 33.39
C LYS A 279 47.24 -13.90 34.42
N GLU A 280 47.00 -12.68 33.93
CA GLU A 280 45.90 -11.79 34.38
C GLU A 280 45.88 -10.45 33.60
N GLU A 281 44.67 -10.03 33.23
CA GLU A 281 44.24 -8.69 32.79
C GLU A 281 43.72 -7.92 34.03
N PRO A 282 43.13 -6.69 33.97
CA PRO A 282 43.12 -5.64 32.95
C PRO A 282 43.34 -4.22 33.57
N LYS A 283 43.33 -3.16 32.75
CA LYS A 283 42.61 -1.88 33.02
C LYS A 283 42.69 -0.86 31.88
N GLU A 284 41.52 -0.42 31.44
CA GLU A 284 41.20 0.87 30.80
C GLU A 284 41.31 2.04 31.83
N PRO A 285 41.25 3.36 31.48
CA PRO A 285 40.32 3.94 30.49
C PRO A 285 40.78 5.18 29.69
N ALA A 286 39.85 5.61 28.82
CA ALA A 286 39.46 7.01 28.54
C ALA A 286 40.10 7.76 27.35
N ASN A 287 39.34 7.72 26.25
CA ASN A 287 38.61 8.82 25.62
C ASN A 287 39.31 10.02 24.96
N GLU A 288 38.70 10.32 23.80
CA GLU A 288 38.36 11.63 23.23
C GLU A 288 39.22 12.21 22.10
N ALA A 289 38.48 12.47 21.02
CA ALA A 289 38.89 12.99 19.73
C ALA A 289 38.80 14.52 19.69
N LYS A 290 39.60 15.14 18.81
CA LYS A 290 39.24 16.38 18.11
C LYS A 290 40.13 16.60 16.86
N PRO A 291 39.58 17.05 15.71
CA PRO A 291 40.33 17.66 14.61
C PRO A 291 40.37 19.20 14.78
N PRO A 292 41.14 19.97 13.98
CA PRO A 292 40.51 20.72 12.87
C PRO A 292 41.39 21.13 11.65
N GLU A 293 40.67 21.59 10.60
CA GLU A 293 40.91 22.68 9.63
C GLU A 293 41.99 22.68 8.52
N SER A 294 41.52 22.81 7.26
CA SER A 294 41.71 23.97 6.35
C SER A 294 40.82 23.77 5.10
N GLY A 295 40.21 24.72 4.38
CA GLY A 295 40.21 26.19 4.43
C GLY A 295 40.29 26.79 3.00
N GLY A 296 39.15 27.25 2.45
CA GLY A 296 39.00 28.31 1.41
C GLY A 296 39.24 27.95 -0.08
N GLY A 297 38.54 28.51 -1.08
CA GLY A 297 37.50 29.53 -1.14
C GLY A 297 37.34 30.12 -2.57
N GLY A 298 36.17 30.75 -2.84
CA GLY A 298 35.89 31.69 -3.96
C GLY A 298 35.13 31.09 -5.16
N GLY A 299 34.00 31.60 -5.66
CA GLY A 299 33.29 32.87 -5.49
C GLY A 299 33.06 33.53 -6.86
N GLY A 300 31.80 33.72 -7.28
CA GLY A 300 31.48 34.45 -8.52
C GLY A 300 29.99 34.48 -8.85
N GLY A 301 29.33 35.57 -8.47
CA GLY A 301 27.93 35.85 -8.80
C GLY A 301 27.75 36.54 -10.16
N GLY A 302 26.52 36.47 -10.67
CA GLY A 302 26.03 37.25 -11.79
C GLY A 302 24.51 37.20 -11.79
N GLY A 303 23.87 38.30 -11.42
CA GLY A 303 22.43 38.47 -11.52
C GLY A 303 22.06 39.10 -12.85
N ASP A 304 20.93 38.69 -13.43
CA ASP A 304 20.13 39.55 -14.29
C ASP A 304 18.63 39.22 -14.21
N LYS A 305 17.89 40.31 -13.96
CA LYS A 305 16.48 40.69 -14.15
C LYS A 305 15.38 39.63 -14.39
N LYS A 306 14.42 39.70 -13.45
CA LYS A 306 12.94 39.74 -13.59
C LYS A 306 12.35 39.44 -14.98
N ASP A 307 11.59 38.35 -15.02
CA ASP A 307 10.31 38.29 -15.72
C ASP A 307 9.20 38.07 -14.67
N ASP A 308 8.32 39.05 -14.51
CA ASP A 308 7.11 38.96 -13.68
C ASP A 308 6.12 37.98 -14.34
N LYS A 309 6.30 36.69 -14.07
CA LYS A 309 5.21 35.71 -14.12
C LYS A 309 4.53 35.66 -12.76
N PRO A 310 3.20 35.51 -12.69
CA PRO A 310 2.50 35.38 -11.41
C PRO A 310 3.16 34.25 -10.61
N LYS A 311 3.73 34.58 -9.45
CA LYS A 311 4.37 33.60 -8.57
C LYS A 311 3.29 32.58 -8.19
N GLY A 312 3.43 31.36 -8.70
CA GLY A 312 2.59 30.24 -8.29
C GLY A 312 2.68 30.00 -6.78
N PRO A 313 1.77 29.19 -6.22
CA PRO A 313 1.76 28.90 -4.79
C PRO A 313 3.11 28.32 -4.33
N LYS A 314 3.56 28.71 -3.14
CA LYS A 314 4.80 28.19 -2.55
C LYS A 314 4.61 26.70 -2.25
N LEU A 315 5.50 25.88 -2.79
CA LEU A 315 5.51 24.43 -2.59
C LEU A 315 6.38 24.09 -1.40
N ARG A 316 5.87 23.24 -0.50
CA ARG A 316 6.56 22.82 0.72
C ARG A 316 6.68 21.31 0.81
N THR A 317 7.72 20.81 1.45
CA THR A 317 7.82 19.40 1.85
C THR A 317 7.55 19.28 3.34
N ILE A 318 6.98 18.15 3.74
CA ILE A 318 6.68 17.83 5.14
C ILE A 318 7.44 16.54 5.45
N ARG A 319 8.39 16.61 6.39
CA ARG A 319 9.31 15.50 6.69
C ARG A 319 9.21 15.11 8.16
N SER A 320 9.10 13.83 8.45
CA SER A 320 9.08 13.33 9.82
C SER A 320 10.43 13.52 10.51
N ALA A 321 10.39 13.76 11.82
CA ALA A 321 11.57 13.80 12.69
C ALA A 321 11.99 12.40 13.22
N GLU A 322 11.20 11.36 12.94
CA GLU A 322 11.49 9.99 13.35
C GLU A 322 12.41 9.26 12.36
N GLY A 323 13.34 8.46 12.89
CA GLY A 323 14.24 7.62 12.09
C GLY A 323 15.08 8.41 11.10
N SER A 324 15.12 7.95 9.84
CA SER A 324 15.78 8.64 8.72
C SER A 324 14.97 9.82 8.15
N GLY A 325 13.76 10.05 8.67
CA GLY A 325 12.86 11.16 8.35
C GLY A 325 12.17 11.01 7.00
N TRP A 326 11.02 10.33 6.98
CA TRP A 326 10.22 10.09 5.77
C TRP A 326 9.39 11.32 5.39
N TYR A 327 9.23 11.55 4.08
CA TYR A 327 8.41 12.61 3.54
C TYR A 327 6.94 12.20 3.45
N LEU A 328 6.06 13.10 3.86
CA LEU A 328 4.62 12.94 3.65
C LEU A 328 4.31 13.12 2.17
N GLU A 329 3.57 12.18 1.59
CA GLU A 329 3.29 12.16 0.16
C GLU A 329 1.88 11.69 -0.18
N THR A 330 1.40 12.11 -1.35
CA THR A 330 0.18 11.54 -1.91
C THR A 330 0.48 10.22 -2.63
N LYS A 331 -0.12 9.12 -2.17
CA LYS A 331 -0.01 7.79 -2.78
C LYS A 331 -1.14 7.58 -3.79
N ARG A 332 -0.78 7.29 -5.04
CA ARG A 332 -1.75 7.01 -6.10
C ARG A 332 -2.26 5.56 -5.97
N GLY A 333 -3.54 5.40 -5.64
CA GLY A 333 -4.41 4.25 -5.97
C GLY A 333 -3.89 2.83 -5.71
N ALA A 334 -3.67 2.44 -4.44
CA ALA A 334 -3.39 1.05 -4.06
C ALA A 334 -4.47 0.37 -3.19
N LYS A 335 -5.56 1.08 -2.84
CA LYS A 335 -6.68 0.53 -2.06
C LYS A 335 -8.02 1.05 -2.60
N ALA A 336 -9.09 0.28 -2.40
CA ALA A 336 -10.42 0.49 -2.99
C ALA A 336 -11.08 1.86 -2.71
N ASP A 337 -10.65 2.60 -1.68
CA ASP A 337 -11.32 3.85 -1.25
C ASP A 337 -10.62 5.16 -1.67
N GLY A 338 -9.61 5.14 -2.56
CA GLY A 338 -9.03 6.36 -3.14
C GLY A 338 -7.53 6.59 -2.93
N THR A 339 -7.06 7.79 -3.23
CA THR A 339 -5.69 8.26 -3.03
C THR A 339 -5.47 8.52 -1.53
N TYR A 340 -4.41 7.95 -0.94
CA TYR A 340 -4.10 8.13 0.48
C TYR A 340 -2.94 9.09 0.68
N VAL A 341 -2.83 9.64 1.88
CA VAL A 341 -1.59 10.27 2.32
C VAL A 341 -0.73 9.18 2.90
N GLY A 342 0.43 8.91 2.32
CA GLY A 342 1.40 7.96 2.84
C GLY A 342 2.74 8.64 3.11
N GLN A 343 3.77 7.82 3.29
CA GLN A 343 5.11 8.31 3.57
C GLN A 343 6.13 7.67 2.64
N ASN A 344 7.28 8.32 2.48
CA ASN A 344 8.37 7.82 1.63
C ASN A 344 9.73 8.21 2.19
N PRO A 345 10.68 7.26 2.31
CA PRO A 345 12.00 7.51 2.87
C PRO A 345 12.85 8.47 2.04
N GLU A 346 12.60 8.60 0.74
CA GLU A 346 13.43 9.38 -0.18
C GLU A 346 12.63 10.52 -0.81
N LEU A 347 13.23 11.71 -0.85
CA LEU A 347 12.72 12.79 -1.70
C LEU A 347 13.06 12.44 -3.15
N THR A 348 12.07 12.04 -3.93
CA THR A 348 12.27 11.56 -5.29
C THR A 348 11.48 12.39 -6.28
N ASP A 349 12.14 12.83 -7.35
CA ASP A 349 11.48 13.45 -8.49
C ASP A 349 10.81 12.40 -9.42
N GLU A 350 11.04 11.09 -9.17
CA GLU A 350 10.59 9.97 -10.00
C GLU A 350 9.04 9.87 -10.09
N PHE A 351 8.32 10.42 -9.11
CA PHE A 351 6.85 10.51 -9.12
C PHE A 351 6.29 11.93 -9.28
N GLY A 352 7.13 12.93 -9.60
CA GLY A 352 6.71 14.32 -9.77
C GLY A 352 6.50 15.06 -8.44
N LYS A 353 5.50 15.96 -8.37
CA LYS A 353 5.27 16.85 -7.20
C LYS A 353 4.50 16.18 -6.05
N ASN A 354 4.48 14.85 -5.95
CA ASN A 354 3.63 14.11 -5.00
C ASN A 354 4.03 14.30 -3.53
N GLN A 355 5.27 14.73 -3.28
CA GLN A 355 5.82 15.04 -1.96
C GLN A 355 5.77 16.54 -1.65
N LYS A 356 5.16 17.33 -2.55
CA LYS A 356 5.06 18.79 -2.44
C LYS A 356 3.63 19.15 -2.09
N TRP A 357 3.50 20.02 -1.11
CA TRP A 357 2.24 20.46 -0.54
C TRP A 357 2.10 21.97 -0.67
N ILE A 358 0.88 22.42 -0.91
CA ILE A 358 0.48 23.82 -0.86
C ILE A 358 -0.32 23.99 0.43
N LEU A 359 0.12 24.90 1.29
CA LEU A 359 -0.57 25.20 2.55
C LEU A 359 -1.44 26.44 2.34
N HIS A 360 -2.76 26.27 2.47
CA HIS A 360 -3.71 27.39 2.46
C HIS A 360 -4.02 27.77 3.91
N HIS A 361 -3.65 28.98 4.32
CA HIS A 361 -3.92 29.50 5.66
C HIS A 361 -5.28 30.19 5.71
N TYR A 362 -6.05 29.90 6.74
CA TYR A 362 -7.33 30.56 7.05
C TYR A 362 -7.15 31.37 8.34
N PRO A 363 -6.91 32.70 8.25
CA PRO A 363 -6.51 33.52 9.40
C PRO A 363 -7.57 33.64 10.49
N GLU A 364 -8.85 33.53 10.15
CA GLU A 364 -9.96 33.69 11.10
C GLU A 364 -9.98 32.59 12.17
N THR A 365 -9.58 31.37 11.80
CA THR A 365 -9.57 30.19 12.67
C THR A 365 -8.17 29.69 13.00
N ASP A 366 -7.15 30.31 12.40
CA ASP A 366 -5.75 29.87 12.42
C ASP A 366 -5.59 28.38 12.06
N THR A 367 -6.23 27.99 10.96
CA THR A 367 -6.20 26.61 10.44
C THR A 367 -5.69 26.58 9.03
N TYR A 368 -5.27 25.40 8.59
CA TYR A 368 -4.69 25.14 7.29
C TYR A 368 -5.44 24.04 6.54
N SER A 369 -5.49 24.14 5.21
CA SER A 369 -5.68 22.96 4.36
C SER A 369 -4.37 22.64 3.62
N LEU A 370 -4.09 21.35 3.49
CA LEU A 370 -2.89 20.82 2.85
C LEU A 370 -3.27 20.27 1.48
N GLU A 371 -3.03 21.03 0.42
CA GLU A 371 -3.32 20.64 -0.96
C GLU A 371 -2.11 19.97 -1.61
N ALA A 372 -2.35 18.90 -2.35
CA ALA A 372 -1.33 18.15 -3.06
C ALA A 372 -0.88 18.90 -4.34
N ALA A 373 0.41 19.20 -4.47
CA ALA A 373 0.92 20.01 -5.58
C ALA A 373 0.92 19.30 -6.95
N ASN A 374 0.73 17.98 -6.95
CA ASN A 374 0.57 17.15 -8.14
C ASN A 374 -0.88 17.07 -8.65
N ALA A 375 -1.87 17.44 -7.83
CA ALA A 375 -3.29 17.29 -8.12
C ALA A 375 -4.07 18.47 -7.53
N PRO A 376 -4.25 19.57 -8.29
CA PRO A 376 -5.03 20.72 -7.82
C PRO A 376 -6.46 20.31 -7.43
N GLY A 377 -6.96 20.83 -6.30
CA GLY A 377 -8.23 20.46 -5.70
C GLY A 377 -8.17 19.26 -4.74
N ALA A 378 -7.04 18.54 -4.69
CA ALA A 378 -6.89 17.37 -3.84
C ALA A 378 -6.23 17.76 -2.50
N ILE A 379 -6.99 17.68 -1.40
CA ILE A 379 -6.55 18.10 -0.06
C ILE A 379 -6.48 16.92 0.91
N MET A 380 -5.67 17.08 1.95
CA MET A 380 -5.58 16.14 3.06
C MET A 380 -6.87 16.13 3.89
N ASP A 381 -7.41 14.93 4.10
CA ASP A 381 -8.68 14.68 4.78
C ASP A 381 -8.52 13.56 5.81
N LEU A 382 -9.09 13.76 7.00
CA LEU A 382 -9.29 12.70 7.97
C LEU A 382 -10.59 11.97 7.63
N LYS A 383 -10.51 10.67 7.31
CA LYS A 383 -11.68 9.86 6.99
C LYS A 383 -12.58 9.75 8.22
N VAL A 384 -13.78 10.33 8.13
CA VAL A 384 -14.76 10.43 9.24
C VAL A 384 -15.00 9.06 9.89
N GLY A 385 -14.93 9.03 11.23
CA GLY A 385 -15.13 7.80 12.02
C GLY A 385 -13.94 6.84 12.01
N THR A 386 -12.80 7.25 11.46
CA THR A 386 -11.56 6.47 11.46
C THR A 386 -10.38 7.37 11.85
N ASN A 387 -9.20 6.79 12.02
CA ASN A 387 -7.96 7.52 12.22
C ASN A 387 -7.11 7.63 10.93
N ILE A 388 -7.66 7.29 9.76
CA ILE A 388 -6.92 7.22 8.50
C ILE A 388 -6.89 8.58 7.81
N VAL A 389 -5.70 9.01 7.38
CA VAL A 389 -5.51 10.21 6.57
C VAL A 389 -5.51 9.84 5.09
N GLN A 390 -6.35 10.52 4.32
CA GLN A 390 -6.59 10.29 2.90
C GLN A 390 -6.55 11.59 2.10
N ILE A 391 -6.71 11.48 0.78
CA ILE A 391 -6.87 12.62 -0.12
C ILE A 391 -8.33 12.74 -0.55
N PHE A 392 -8.90 13.91 -0.35
CA PHE A 392 -10.25 14.28 -0.78
C PHE A 392 -10.20 15.35 -1.86
N HIS A 393 -11.09 15.27 -2.86
CA HIS A 393 -11.22 16.29 -3.88
C HIS A 393 -12.23 17.35 -3.44
N ALA A 394 -11.74 18.51 -3.01
CA ALA A 394 -12.57 19.64 -2.63
C ALA A 394 -12.72 20.65 -3.79
N PRO A 395 -13.87 21.31 -3.91
CA PRO A 395 -14.04 22.38 -4.89
C PRO A 395 -13.00 23.51 -4.66
N PRO A 396 -12.32 24.01 -5.71
CA PRO A 396 -11.26 25.01 -5.56
C PRO A 396 -11.70 26.30 -4.87
N GLU A 397 -12.96 26.69 -5.04
CA GLU A 397 -13.58 27.83 -4.36
C GLU A 397 -13.64 27.63 -2.84
N ASN A 398 -13.91 26.41 -2.36
CA ASN A 398 -13.97 26.10 -0.94
C ASN A 398 -12.58 26.07 -0.32
N ILE A 399 -11.58 25.58 -1.06
CA ILE A 399 -10.17 25.63 -0.64
C ILE A 399 -9.72 27.09 -0.51
N LYS A 400 -10.11 27.97 -1.43
CA LYS A 400 -9.76 29.40 -1.37
C LYS A 400 -10.49 30.14 -0.25
N SER A 401 -11.76 29.84 -0.01
CA SER A 401 -12.59 30.52 0.98
C SER A 401 -12.44 29.97 2.41
N GLY A 402 -11.92 28.75 2.58
CA GLY A 402 -11.88 28.05 3.87
C GLY A 402 -13.21 27.45 4.29
N GLN A 403 -14.21 27.41 3.40
CA GLN A 403 -15.49 26.71 3.59
C GLN A 403 -15.32 25.19 3.45
N LEU A 404 -14.46 24.63 4.31
CA LEU A 404 -14.16 23.20 4.42
C LEU A 404 -14.67 22.67 5.78
N PRO A 405 -15.11 21.41 5.84
CA PRO A 405 -15.44 20.76 7.10
C PRO A 405 -14.20 20.54 7.97
N ASP A 406 -14.40 20.33 9.28
CA ASP A 406 -13.31 20.25 10.26
C ASP A 406 -12.34 19.09 10.00
N ASN A 407 -12.80 17.99 9.40
CA ASN A 407 -11.94 16.86 9.03
C ASN A 407 -11.00 17.15 7.85
N GLN A 408 -11.12 18.34 7.22
CA GLN A 408 -10.26 18.82 6.14
C GLN A 408 -9.40 20.02 6.55
N LYS A 409 -9.48 20.39 7.83
CA LYS A 409 -8.73 21.49 8.43
C LYS A 409 -7.73 20.95 9.45
N TRP A 410 -6.55 21.54 9.45
CA TRP A 410 -5.42 21.11 10.26
C TRP A 410 -4.81 22.32 10.98
N LYS A 411 -4.41 22.16 12.24
CA LYS A 411 -3.56 23.13 12.94
C LYS A 411 -2.10 22.71 12.81
N LEU A 412 -1.23 23.68 12.60
CA LEU A 412 0.21 23.47 12.54
C LEU A 412 0.81 24.07 13.81
N GLU A 413 1.03 23.24 14.82
CA GLU A 413 1.43 23.69 16.16
C GLU A 413 2.94 23.50 16.35
N SER A 414 3.68 24.61 16.40
CA SER A 414 5.11 24.60 16.70
C SER A 414 5.37 24.14 18.13
N GLN A 415 6.25 23.15 18.28
CA GLN A 415 6.67 22.58 19.56
C GLN A 415 8.00 23.22 20.03
N PRO A 416 8.29 23.21 21.34
CA PRO A 416 9.53 23.78 21.88
C PRO A 416 10.82 23.13 21.33
N ASN A 417 10.72 21.92 20.80
CA ASN A 417 11.82 21.17 20.19
C ASN A 417 12.10 21.55 18.72
N GLY A 418 11.39 22.56 18.18
CA GLY A 418 11.51 23.01 16.79
C GLY A 418 10.77 22.14 15.77
N LEU A 419 9.98 21.16 16.23
CA LEU A 419 9.12 20.33 15.37
C LEU A 419 7.71 20.90 15.32
N THR A 420 6.95 20.54 14.29
CA THR A 420 5.55 20.95 14.13
C THR A 420 4.65 19.74 14.28
N HIS A 421 3.62 19.85 15.11
CA HIS A 421 2.50 18.90 15.13
C HIS A 421 1.47 19.30 14.09
N ILE A 422 1.02 18.33 13.30
CA ILE A 422 -0.10 18.50 12.36
C ILE A 422 -1.34 17.92 13.05
N VAL A 423 -2.20 18.78 13.58
CA VAL A 423 -3.33 18.40 14.44
C VAL A 423 -4.63 18.50 13.66
N GLY A 424 -5.41 17.42 13.60
CA GLY A 424 -6.72 17.43 12.94
C GLY A 424 -7.73 18.25 13.72
N VAL A 425 -8.41 19.20 13.07
CA VAL A 425 -9.43 20.04 13.76
C VAL A 425 -10.63 19.20 14.19
N GLY A 426 -11.01 18.18 13.40
CA GLY A 426 -12.17 17.33 13.68
C GLY A 426 -12.04 16.37 14.88
N ASN A 427 -10.82 15.94 15.23
CA ASN A 427 -10.59 14.98 16.33
C ASN A 427 -9.56 15.44 17.38
N GLY A 428 -8.78 16.49 17.11
CA GLY A 428 -7.71 16.97 18.00
C GLY A 428 -6.51 16.04 18.09
N GLU A 429 -6.34 15.12 17.14
CA GLU A 429 -5.26 14.14 17.12
C GLU A 429 -4.15 14.55 16.14
N CYS A 430 -2.94 14.09 16.40
CA CYS A 430 -1.75 14.40 15.63
C CYS A 430 -1.52 13.38 14.53
N VAL A 431 -1.10 13.83 13.34
CA VAL A 431 -0.62 12.94 12.27
C VAL A 431 0.67 12.25 12.72
N VAL A 432 0.71 10.93 12.61
CA VAL A 432 1.81 10.08 13.09
C VAL A 432 2.57 9.46 11.92
N ASP A 433 3.89 9.44 12.04
CA ASP A 433 4.80 8.62 11.26
C ASP A 433 4.68 7.15 11.68
N MET A 434 4.25 6.32 10.74
CA MET A 434 4.11 4.88 10.94
C MET A 434 5.22 4.09 10.26
N GLN A 435 6.15 4.76 9.57
CA GLN A 435 7.16 4.18 8.68
C GLN A 435 6.56 3.13 7.73
N ASN A 436 5.32 3.36 7.28
CA ASN A 436 4.65 2.53 6.30
C ASN A 436 4.28 3.37 5.07
N ASP A 437 4.29 2.73 3.92
CA ASP A 437 4.01 3.36 2.63
C ASP A 437 2.51 3.36 2.28
N THR A 438 1.65 2.85 3.16
CA THR A 438 0.22 2.64 2.86
C THR A 438 -0.67 3.82 3.22
N SER A 439 -0.64 4.30 4.46
CA SER A 439 -1.45 5.44 4.90
C SER A 439 -0.95 6.01 6.22
N ALA A 440 -0.79 7.33 6.28
CA ALA A 440 -0.64 8.07 7.51
C ALA A 440 -1.94 7.94 8.34
N ILE A 441 -1.76 7.97 9.65
CA ILE A 441 -2.87 7.91 10.61
C ILE A 441 -2.78 9.07 11.59
N THR A 442 -3.87 9.29 12.31
CA THR A 442 -3.90 10.19 13.46
C THR A 442 -3.91 9.40 14.77
N TRP A 443 -3.35 10.00 15.82
CA TRP A 443 -3.37 9.46 17.18
C TRP A 443 -3.29 10.59 18.20
N LYS A 444 -3.66 10.29 19.45
CA LYS A 444 -3.53 11.23 20.57
C LYS A 444 -2.14 11.89 20.59
N CYS A 445 -2.11 13.21 20.51
CA CYS A 445 -0.89 14.01 20.51
C CYS A 445 -0.03 13.77 21.77
N ASP A 446 1.27 13.60 21.56
CA ASP A 446 2.30 13.56 22.60
C ASP A 446 3.66 14.02 22.03
N ASP A 447 4.71 14.01 22.86
CA ASP A 447 6.02 14.56 22.50
C ASP A 447 6.92 13.57 21.73
N ARG A 448 6.36 12.47 21.20
CA ARG A 448 7.16 11.50 20.42
C ARG A 448 7.60 12.11 19.10
N LYS A 449 8.84 11.80 18.69
CA LYS A 449 9.38 12.20 17.38
C LYS A 449 8.55 11.69 16.20
N SER A 450 7.80 10.59 16.39
CA SER A 450 6.87 10.06 15.39
C SER A 450 5.72 11.02 15.06
N MET A 451 5.43 12.02 15.89
CA MET A 451 4.38 13.02 15.63
C MET A 451 4.94 14.38 15.21
N GLY A 452 6.26 14.54 15.27
CA GLY A 452 6.96 15.78 14.97
C GLY A 452 7.37 15.85 13.50
N TRP A 453 6.97 16.93 12.83
CA TRP A 453 7.23 17.16 11.41
C TRP A 453 8.05 18.44 11.22
N THR A 454 8.96 18.42 10.24
CA THR A 454 9.64 19.61 9.73
C THR A 454 8.99 20.00 8.41
N ILE A 455 8.50 21.24 8.33
CA ILE A 455 7.87 21.79 7.12
C ILE A 455 8.84 22.77 6.46
N SER A 456 9.16 22.56 5.18
CA SER A 456 10.12 23.42 4.48
C SER A 456 9.62 24.86 4.36
N ASP A 457 10.54 25.81 4.60
CA ASP A 457 10.31 27.26 4.55
C ASP A 457 9.21 27.77 5.50
N TRP A 458 8.84 26.99 6.52
CA TRP A 458 7.81 27.36 7.51
C TRP A 458 8.36 28.46 8.42
N PRO A 459 7.62 29.58 8.62
CA PRO A 459 8.06 30.59 9.58
C PRO A 459 8.07 29.97 10.98
N GLU A 460 9.23 30.00 11.64
CA GLU A 460 9.41 29.60 13.04
C GLU A 460 8.53 30.41 14.00
#